data_AF-A0A124C4S2-F1
#
_entry.id   AF-A0A124C4S2-F1
#
_cell.length_a   1.000
_cell.length_b   1.000
_cell.length_c   1.000
_cell.angle_alpha   90.00
_cell.angle_beta   90.00
_cell.angle_gamma   90.00
#
_symmetry.space_group_name_H-M   'P 1'
#
loop_
_entity.id
_entity.type
_entity.pdbx_description
1 polymer ?
#
loop_
_entity_poly.entity_id
_entity_poly.type
_entity_poly.pdbx_seq_one_letter_code
_entity_poly.pdbx_strand_id
1 'polypeptide(L)' 'MATTRPVALVTGASSGVGKETARALAAAGFEVIGTARSTGRVTAPAGVT' A
#
# COMPACT_ATOMS: atom_id res chain seq x y z
N MET A 1 9.47 -14.41 19.90
CA MET A 1 10.14 -13.46 18.98
C MET A 1 9.06 -12.72 18.22
N ALA A 2 9.08 -11.39 18.17
CA ALA A 2 8.16 -10.65 17.32
C ALA A 2 8.52 -10.96 15.86
N THR A 3 7.54 -11.45 15.09
CA THR A 3 7.72 -11.63 13.65
C THR A 3 7.77 -10.25 13.01
N THR A 4 8.95 -9.81 12.58
CA THR A 4 9.10 -8.54 11.86
C THR A 4 8.33 -8.64 10.54
N ARG A 5 7.21 -7.92 10.43
CA ARG A 5 6.52 -7.77 9.15
C ARG A 5 7.36 -6.84 8.25
N PRO A 6 7.67 -7.25 7.01
CA PRO A 6 8.40 -6.39 6.09
C PRO A 6 7.54 -5.18 5.71
N VAL A 7 8.17 -4.01 5.55
CA VAL A 7 7.50 -2.75 5.21
C VAL A 7 7.75 -2.42 3.74
N ALA A 8 6.71 -1.98 3.02
CA ALA A 8 6.81 -1.54 1.63
C ALA A 8 6.25 -0.13 1.45
N LEU A 9 7.05 0.76 0.86
CA LEU A 9 6.62 2.09 0.41
C LEU A 9 6.22 2.03 -1.06
N VAL A 10 4.96 2.36 -1.38
CA VAL A 10 4.45 2.36 -2.74
C VAL A 10 4.10 3.78 -3.17
N THR A 11 4.76 4.27 -4.22
CA THR A 11 4.42 5.55 -4.86
C THR A 11 3.36 5.34 -5.94
N GLY A 12 2.47 6.33 -6.12
CA GLY A 12 1.35 6.19 -7.05
C GLY A 12 0.27 5.20 -6.60
N ALA A 13 0.14 4.93 -5.29
CA ALA A 13 -0.77 3.90 -4.74
C ALA A 13 -2.28 4.18 -4.93
N SER A 14 -2.63 5.34 -5.49
CA SER A 14 -4.02 5.75 -5.68
C SER A 14 -4.72 5.12 -6.89
N SER A 15 -3.97 4.72 -7.94
CA SER A 15 -4.56 4.20 -9.18
C SER A 15 -3.58 3.33 -9.97
N GLY A 16 -4.10 2.66 -11.01
CA GLY A 16 -3.31 1.86 -11.94
C GLY A 16 -2.45 0.80 -11.26
N VAL A 17 -1.23 0.62 -11.77
CA VAL A 17 -0.29 -0.41 -11.28
C VAL A 17 0.08 -0.18 -9.81
N GLY A 18 0.31 1.06 -9.38
CA GLY A 18 0.68 1.35 -8.00
C GLY A 18 -0.38 0.89 -6.99
N LYS A 19 -1.67 1.05 -7.32
CA LYS A 19 -2.78 0.56 -6.49
C LYS A 19 -2.80 -0.95 -6.37
N GLU A 20 -2.67 -1.67 -7.47
CA GLU A 20 -2.71 -3.14 -7.46
C GLU A 20 -1.44 -3.74 -6.83
N THR A 21 -0.28 -3.10 -7.01
CA THR A 21 0.95 -3.46 -6.30
C THR A 21 0.79 -3.32 -4.79
N ALA A 22 0.21 -2.21 -4.31
CA ALA A 22 -0.02 -2.00 -2.88
C ALA A 22 -0.96 -3.07 -2.29
N ARG A 23 -2.02 -3.45 -3.03
CA ARG A 23 -2.92 -4.55 -2.65
C ARG A 23 -2.21 -5.90 -2.59
N ALA A 24 -1.39 -6.22 -3.59
CA ALA A 24 -0.66 -7.48 -3.64
C ALA A 24 0.35 -7.60 -2.49
N LEU A 25 1.06 -6.53 -2.15
CA LEU A 25 1.99 -6.49 -1.02
C LEU A 25 1.28 -6.65 0.33
N ALA A 26 0.14 -5.98 0.51
CA ALA A 26 -0.67 -6.13 1.71
C ALA A 26 -1.17 -7.59 1.86
N ALA A 27 -1.65 -8.20 0.77
CA ALA A 27 -2.05 -9.61 0.75
C ALA A 27 -0.89 -10.59 1.02
N ALA A 28 0.34 -10.21 0.64
CA ALA A 28 1.56 -10.96 0.94
C ALA A 28 2.07 -10.77 2.38
N GLY A 29 1.39 -9.98 3.22
CA GLY A 29 1.71 -9.79 4.63
C GLY A 29 2.65 -8.63 4.94
N PHE A 30 2.91 -7.74 3.97
CA PHE A 30 3.66 -6.52 4.20
C PHE A 30 2.81 -5.50 4.96
N GLU A 31 3.48 -4.66 5.75
CA GLU A 31 2.94 -3.36 6.11
C GLU A 31 3.18 -2.39 4.94
N VAL A 32 2.11 -1.85 4.37
CA VAL A 32 2.20 -1.04 3.15
C VAL A 32 1.87 0.42 3.46
N ILE A 33 2.79 1.31 3.11
CA ILE A 33 2.60 2.76 3.16
C ILE A 33 2.46 3.27 1.72
N GLY A 34 1.29 3.80 1.39
CA GLY A 34 0.97 4.31 0.06
C GLY A 34 1.11 5.83 -0.04
N THR A 35 1.74 6.32 -1.11
CA THR A 35 1.79 7.77 -1.40
C THR A 35 1.23 8.06 -2.79
N ALA A 36 0.57 9.21 -2.94
CA ALA A 36 0.09 9.71 -4.22
C ALA A 36 -0.03 11.25 -4.18
N ARG A 37 0.07 11.90 -5.34
CA ARG A 37 -0.11 13.36 -5.45
C ARG A 37 -1.54 13.83 -5.13
N SER A 38 -2.54 12.96 -5.26
CA SER A 38 -3.94 13.30 -4.99
C SER A 38 -4.58 12.18 -4.18
N THR A 39 -4.49 12.28 -2.86
CA THR A 39 -5.11 11.34 -1.91
C THR A 39 -6.51 11.79 -1.46
N GLY A 40 -6.80 13.10 -1.50
CA GLY A 40 -8.07 13.67 -1.01
C GLY A 40 -9.35 13.25 -1.76
N ARG A 41 -9.25 12.48 -2.86
CA ARG A 41 -10.40 11.94 -3.61
C ARG A 41 -10.41 10.42 -3.72
N VAL A 42 -9.47 9.72 -3.07
CA VAL A 42 -9.27 8.29 -3.26
C VAL A 42 -9.26 7.59 -1.92
N THR A 43 -10.15 6.60 -1.76
CA THR A 43 -10.14 5.69 -0.62
C THR A 43 -8.89 4.82 -0.68
N ALA A 44 -8.17 4.72 0.44
CA ALA A 44 -7.01 3.83 0.54
C ALA A 44 -7.39 2.38 0.16
N PRO A 45 -6.54 1.66 -0.60
CA PRO A 45 -6.75 0.25 -0.83
C PRO A 45 -6.74 -0.53 0.49
N ALA A 46 -7.51 -1.63 0.57
CA ALA A 46 -7.56 -2.44 1.77
C ALA A 46 -6.16 -2.92 2.17
N GLY A 47 -5.81 -2.75 3.45
CA GLY A 47 -4.51 -3.14 4.00
C GLY A 47 -3.35 -2.16 3.69
N VAL A 48 -3.65 -0.98 3.14
CA VAL A 48 -2.68 0.07 2.84
C VAL A 48 -2.98 1.31 3.67
N THR A 49 -1.96 1.85 4.32
CA THR A 49 -2.03 3.13 5.06
C THR A 49 -1.62 4.29 4.16
#